data_AF-A0A2V9T7U5-F1
#
_entry.id   AF-A0A2V9T7U5-F1
#
_cell.length_a   1.000
_cell.length_b   1.000
_cell.length_c   1.000
_cell.angle_alpha   90.00
_cell.angle_beta   90.00
_cell.angle_gamma   90.00
#
_symmetry.space_group_name_H-M   'P 1'
#
loop_
_entity.id
_entity.type
_entity.pdbx_description
1 polymer ?
#
loop_
_entity_poly.entity_id
_entity_poly.type
_entity_poly.pdbx_seq_one_letter_code
_entity_poly.pdbx_strand_id
1 'polypeptide(L)'
;MKPRQVLVPSFCFLFVVAVAIADNQNPSQPHISKQTRIDLVRAFNAELVYIRSAFPMGKKGLTLKDGKVLPGAEELQQLIAMWGPAAKPGDQARISDIQIKDDRIHFEINGGPIKKQKWYQRIQVGGMGGTTPIAPSDPNANPRGSYVDLVFNHYVPDLTPQQLKTLLRPVFDFDAKSAVEAYLETRMQSRTIVSWSG
;
A
#
# COMPACT_ATOMS: atom_id res chain seq x y z
N MET A 1 -28.78 -3.61 77.25
CA MET A 1 -27.41 -3.09 77.04
C MET A 1 -27.17 -3.03 75.53
N LYS A 2 -27.01 -1.82 74.96
CA LYS A 2 -26.88 -1.59 73.51
C LYS A 2 -25.39 -1.59 73.12
N PRO A 3 -24.93 -2.38 72.15
CA PRO A 3 -23.56 -2.28 71.68
C PRO A 3 -23.41 -1.12 70.68
N ARG A 4 -22.52 -0.19 71.01
CA ARG A 4 -21.94 0.79 70.07
C ARG A 4 -20.80 0.09 69.32
N GLN A 5 -20.84 0.07 68.00
CA GLN A 5 -19.68 -0.27 67.18
C GLN A 5 -19.48 0.75 66.06
N VAL A 6 -18.21 0.91 65.72
CA VAL A 6 -17.56 2.16 65.34
C VAL A 6 -17.50 2.25 63.81
N LEU A 7 -17.85 3.42 63.26
CA LEU A 7 -17.78 3.71 61.83
C LEU A 7 -16.32 3.98 61.42
N VAL A 8 -15.75 3.13 60.57
CA VAL A 8 -14.44 3.35 59.94
C VAL A 8 -14.65 4.05 58.60
N PRO A 9 -14.12 5.26 58.36
CA PRO A 9 -14.24 5.88 57.04
C PRO A 9 -13.21 5.28 56.09
N SER A 10 -13.71 4.57 55.07
CA SER A 10 -12.94 4.10 53.93
C SER A 10 -12.57 5.29 53.04
N PHE A 11 -11.30 5.70 53.07
CA PHE A 11 -10.76 6.78 52.26
C PHE A 11 -10.45 6.25 50.84
N CYS A 12 -11.46 6.23 49.96
CA CYS A 12 -11.25 5.98 48.54
C CYS A 12 -10.50 7.17 47.91
N PHE A 13 -9.20 7.03 47.73
CA PHE A 13 -8.40 7.90 46.87
C PHE A 13 -8.85 7.71 45.40
N LEU A 14 -9.74 8.59 44.93
CA LEU A 14 -10.05 8.71 43.51
C LEU A 14 -8.85 9.39 42.80
N PHE A 15 -7.99 8.57 42.20
CA PHE A 15 -7.03 9.04 41.19
C PHE A 15 -7.80 9.45 39.93
N VAL A 16 -8.11 10.74 39.79
CA VAL A 16 -8.54 11.30 38.52
C VAL A 16 -7.30 11.45 37.64
N VAL A 17 -7.08 10.49 36.73
CA VAL A 17 -6.10 10.63 35.66
C VAL A 17 -6.69 11.59 34.62
N ALA A 18 -6.22 12.83 34.64
CA ALA A 18 -6.51 13.78 33.57
C ALA A 18 -5.82 13.29 32.29
N VAL A 19 -6.58 12.67 31.38
CA VAL A 19 -6.13 12.40 30.02
C VAL A 19 -6.09 13.74 29.30
N ALA A 20 -4.89 14.31 29.17
CA ALA A 20 -4.65 15.41 28.27
C ALA A 20 -4.89 14.91 26.84
N ILE A 21 -6.00 15.33 26.24
CA ILE A 21 -6.23 15.17 24.80
C ILE A 21 -5.26 16.15 24.13
N ALA A 22 -4.09 15.66 23.74
CA ALA A 22 -3.17 16.42 22.91
C ALA A 22 -3.86 16.63 21.55
N ASP A 23 -4.41 17.83 21.34
CA ASP A 23 -4.86 18.28 20.04
C ASP A 23 -3.63 18.29 19.12
N ASN A 24 -3.53 17.28 18.27
CA ASN A 24 -2.40 17.08 17.37
C ASN A 24 -2.56 18.05 16.20
N GLN A 25 -2.36 19.34 16.47
CA GLN A 25 -2.22 20.36 15.44
C GLN A 25 -0.88 20.13 14.74
N ASN A 26 -0.89 19.19 13.79
CA ASN A 26 0.21 19.00 12.86
C ASN A 26 0.39 20.32 12.10
N PRO A 27 1.54 21.03 12.24
CA PRO A 27 1.78 22.24 11.46
C PRO A 27 1.59 21.86 9.99
N SER A 28 0.71 22.58 9.29
CA SER A 28 0.30 22.25 7.92
C SER A 28 1.56 22.10 7.07
N GLN A 29 1.94 20.85 6.77
CA GLN A 29 3.15 20.59 6.01
C GLN A 29 3.02 21.26 4.64
N PRO A 30 4.08 21.88 4.12
CA PRO A 30 3.99 22.65 2.88
C PRO A 30 3.56 21.74 1.72
N HIS A 31 3.03 22.34 0.67
CA HIS A 31 2.71 21.59 -0.55
C HIS A 31 3.96 20.94 -1.15
N ILE A 32 3.81 19.74 -1.72
CA ILE A 32 4.91 18.96 -2.25
C ILE A 32 5.78 19.75 -3.25
N SER A 33 7.09 19.76 -3.00
CA SER A 33 8.05 20.40 -3.90
C SER A 33 8.27 19.59 -5.19
N LYS A 34 8.82 20.22 -6.23
CA LYS A 34 9.22 19.51 -7.47
C LYS A 34 10.27 18.43 -7.19
N GLN A 35 11.21 18.72 -6.29
CA GLN A 35 12.28 17.78 -5.93
C GLN A 35 11.70 16.56 -5.20
N THR A 36 10.86 16.79 -4.19
CA THR A 36 10.17 15.72 -3.46
C THR A 36 9.35 14.85 -4.40
N ARG A 37 8.62 15.45 -5.35
CA ARG A 37 7.88 14.70 -6.38
C ARG A 37 8.78 13.74 -7.17
N ILE A 38 9.97 14.19 -7.59
CA ILE A 38 10.94 13.35 -8.30
C ILE A 38 11.46 12.22 -7.40
N ASP A 39 11.78 12.53 -6.15
CA ASP A 39 12.32 11.58 -5.19
C ASP A 39 11.32 10.48 -4.83
N LEU A 40 10.04 10.84 -4.64
CA LEU A 40 8.96 9.89 -4.44
C LEU A 40 8.76 8.99 -5.67
N VAL A 41 8.69 9.57 -6.87
CA VAL A 41 8.54 8.78 -8.10
C VAL A 41 9.69 7.78 -8.26
N ARG A 42 10.94 8.21 -7.99
CA ARG A 42 12.11 7.34 -8.06
C ARG A 42 12.07 6.22 -7.02
N ALA A 43 11.70 6.54 -5.79
CA ALA A 43 11.71 5.58 -4.69
C ALA A 43 10.68 4.44 -4.86
N PHE A 44 9.52 4.74 -5.46
CA PHE A 44 8.41 3.78 -5.58
C PHE A 44 8.29 3.14 -6.97
N ASN A 45 9.04 3.61 -7.97
CA ASN A 45 8.98 3.02 -9.30
C ASN A 45 9.47 1.57 -9.29
N ALA A 46 8.62 0.66 -9.75
CA ALA A 46 8.87 -0.78 -9.83
C ALA A 46 9.14 -1.47 -8.48
N GLU A 47 8.76 -0.84 -7.36
CA GLU A 47 8.95 -1.39 -6.02
C GLU A 47 8.12 -2.66 -5.82
N LEU A 48 8.73 -3.69 -5.21
CA LEU A 48 8.06 -4.91 -4.80
C LEU A 48 7.46 -4.71 -3.41
N VAL A 49 6.20 -5.07 -3.26
CA VAL A 49 5.46 -4.95 -2.00
C VAL A 49 4.67 -6.22 -1.75
N TYR A 50 4.29 -6.43 -0.50
CA TYR A 50 3.32 -7.44 -0.13
C TYR A 50 1.99 -6.79 0.21
N ILE A 51 0.91 -7.44 -0.21
CA ILE A 51 -0.44 -6.91 -0.08
C ILE A 51 -0.94 -7.15 1.35
N ARG A 52 -1.51 -6.12 1.99
CA ARG A 52 -2.15 -6.24 3.32
C ARG A 52 -3.68 -6.18 3.25
N SER A 53 -4.21 -5.43 2.30
CA SER A 53 -5.64 -5.31 2.02
C SER A 53 -5.96 -5.89 0.66
N ALA A 54 -7.05 -6.65 0.53
CA ALA A 54 -7.42 -7.25 -0.76
C ALA A 54 -7.74 -6.16 -1.80
N PHE A 55 -7.22 -6.33 -3.02
CA PHE A 55 -7.51 -5.46 -4.15
C PHE A 55 -8.54 -6.12 -5.07
N PRO A 56 -9.64 -5.44 -5.42
CA PRO A 56 -10.57 -5.94 -6.43
C PRO A 56 -10.02 -5.73 -7.84
N MET A 57 -10.45 -6.58 -8.76
CA MET A 57 -10.32 -6.33 -10.20
C MET A 57 -11.36 -5.31 -10.67
N GLY A 58 -11.17 -4.77 -11.87
CA GLY A 58 -12.13 -3.86 -12.50
C GLY A 58 -11.78 -2.38 -12.33
N LYS A 59 -12.77 -1.51 -12.48
CA LYS A 59 -12.56 -0.05 -12.54
C LYS A 59 -12.47 0.64 -11.18
N LYS A 60 -12.94 -0.02 -10.11
CA LYS A 60 -12.89 0.50 -8.74
C LYS A 60 -11.72 -0.16 -8.02
N GLY A 61 -10.75 0.65 -7.58
CA GLY A 61 -9.64 0.22 -6.73
C GLY A 61 -9.91 0.58 -5.26
N LEU A 62 -8.84 0.74 -4.50
CA LEU A 62 -8.90 1.18 -3.11
C LEU A 62 -8.71 2.71 -3.00
N THR A 63 -9.24 3.28 -1.92
CA THR A 63 -8.93 4.64 -1.47
C THR A 63 -8.47 4.57 -0.03
N LEU A 64 -7.32 5.16 0.25
CA LEU A 64 -6.78 5.30 1.59
C LEU A 64 -6.85 6.76 1.99
N LYS A 65 -7.62 7.05 3.04
CA LYS A 65 -7.78 8.40 3.57
C LYS A 65 -7.79 8.35 5.08
N ASP A 66 -6.95 9.16 5.73
CA ASP A 66 -6.86 9.24 7.19
C ASP A 66 -6.70 7.85 7.87
N GLY A 67 -5.90 6.98 7.24
CA GLY A 67 -5.66 5.60 7.70
C GLY A 67 -6.80 4.61 7.43
N LYS A 68 -7.93 5.07 6.88
CA LYS A 68 -9.09 4.23 6.55
C LYS A 68 -9.02 3.79 5.09
N VAL A 69 -9.18 2.48 4.88
CA VAL A 69 -9.27 1.88 3.54
C VAL A 69 -10.73 1.80 3.14
N LEU A 70 -11.03 2.32 1.95
CA LEU A 70 -12.32 2.27 1.28
C LEU A 70 -12.17 1.54 -0.06
N PRO A 71 -13.22 0.89 -0.59
CA PRO A 71 -14.53 0.69 0.04
C PRO A 71 -14.45 -0.17 1.32
N GLY A 72 -15.47 -0.05 2.18
CA GLY A 72 -15.54 -0.85 3.41
C GLY A 72 -15.67 -2.36 3.10
N ALA A 73 -15.51 -3.19 4.13
CA ALA A 73 -15.40 -4.65 3.98
C ALA A 73 -16.54 -5.29 3.16
N GLU A 74 -17.78 -4.87 3.38
CA GLU A 74 -18.95 -5.41 2.69
C GLU A 74 -18.96 -5.08 1.19
N GLU A 75 -18.81 -3.80 0.82
CA GLU A 75 -18.73 -3.40 -0.59
C GLU A 75 -17.48 -3.98 -1.26
N LEU A 76 -16.35 -4.05 -0.55
CA LEU A 76 -15.14 -4.69 -1.06
C LEU A 76 -15.38 -6.18 -1.38
N GLN A 77 -16.07 -6.90 -0.50
CA GLN A 77 -16.41 -8.30 -0.72
C GLN A 77 -17.33 -8.47 -1.94
N GLN A 78 -18.31 -7.58 -2.13
CA GLN A 78 -19.17 -7.58 -3.30
C GLN A 78 -18.38 -7.33 -4.60
N LEU A 79 -17.44 -6.37 -4.59
CA LEU A 79 -16.58 -6.12 -5.75
C LEU A 79 -15.69 -7.32 -6.08
N ILE A 80 -15.11 -7.95 -5.06
CA ILE A 80 -14.29 -9.16 -5.24
C ILE A 80 -15.13 -10.33 -5.77
N ALA A 81 -16.36 -10.51 -5.27
CA ALA A 81 -17.26 -11.55 -5.75
C ALA A 81 -17.67 -11.32 -7.21
N MET A 82 -17.86 -10.06 -7.63
CA MET A 82 -18.32 -9.71 -8.97
C MET A 82 -17.19 -9.75 -10.01
N TRP A 83 -16.02 -9.21 -9.67
CA TRP A 83 -14.92 -9.00 -10.64
C TRP A 83 -13.73 -9.92 -10.44
N GLY A 84 -13.66 -10.58 -9.28
CA GLY A 84 -12.49 -11.34 -8.84
C GLY A 84 -11.47 -10.48 -8.08
N PRO A 85 -10.57 -11.11 -7.31
CA PRO A 85 -9.48 -10.42 -6.63
C PRO A 85 -8.31 -10.17 -7.58
N ALA A 86 -7.81 -8.93 -7.63
CA ALA A 86 -6.59 -8.57 -8.33
C ALA A 86 -5.35 -8.96 -7.53
N ALA A 87 -5.43 -8.83 -6.20
CA ALA A 87 -4.44 -9.32 -5.26
C ALA A 87 -5.07 -9.55 -3.88
N LYS A 88 -4.57 -10.54 -3.14
CA LYS A 88 -5.04 -10.94 -1.81
C LYS A 88 -3.99 -10.59 -0.74
N PRO A 89 -4.37 -10.44 0.53
CA PRO A 89 -3.40 -10.30 1.61
C PRO A 89 -2.36 -11.42 1.58
N GLY A 90 -1.08 -11.05 1.65
CA GLY A 90 0.07 -11.96 1.53
C GLY A 90 0.60 -12.13 0.10
N ASP A 91 -0.14 -11.73 -0.94
CA ASP A 91 0.37 -11.77 -2.31
C ASP A 91 1.50 -10.76 -2.49
N GLN A 92 2.50 -11.12 -3.30
CA GLN A 92 3.49 -10.16 -3.78
C GLN A 92 2.90 -9.38 -4.97
N ALA A 93 3.10 -8.07 -4.97
CA ALA A 93 2.75 -7.19 -6.06
C ALA A 93 3.88 -6.23 -6.41
N ARG A 94 3.80 -5.64 -7.59
CA ARG A 94 4.72 -4.59 -8.05
C ARG A 94 3.97 -3.29 -8.21
N ILE A 95 4.48 -2.21 -7.61
CA ILE A 95 4.05 -0.85 -7.93
C ILE A 95 4.52 -0.53 -9.35
N SER A 96 3.57 -0.44 -10.27
CA SER A 96 3.83 -0.27 -11.70
C SER A 96 3.72 1.16 -12.19
N ASP A 97 3.00 2.01 -11.45
CA ASP A 97 2.84 3.43 -11.78
C ASP A 97 2.58 4.22 -10.50
N ILE A 98 3.05 5.48 -10.49
CA ILE A 98 2.83 6.45 -9.43
C ILE A 98 2.50 7.79 -10.07
N GLN A 99 1.32 8.34 -9.74
CA GLN A 99 0.89 9.64 -10.22
C GLN A 99 0.52 10.52 -9.04
N ILE A 100 1.30 11.58 -8.84
CA ILE A 100 1.03 12.58 -7.80
C ILE A 100 0.11 13.64 -8.43
N LYS A 101 -1.13 13.72 -7.95
CA LYS A 101 -2.13 14.72 -8.35
C LYS A 101 -2.17 15.85 -7.31
N ASP A 102 -3.14 16.74 -7.42
CA ASP A 102 -3.26 17.89 -6.51
C ASP A 102 -3.58 17.44 -5.08
N ASP A 103 -4.59 16.57 -4.92
CA ASP A 103 -5.13 16.14 -3.62
C ASP A 103 -4.75 14.70 -3.23
N ARG A 104 -4.06 13.96 -4.10
CA ARG A 104 -3.82 12.51 -3.90
C ARG A 104 -2.59 11.99 -4.61
N ILE A 105 -2.12 10.83 -4.17
CA ILE A 105 -1.13 10.03 -4.89
C ILE A 105 -1.80 8.72 -5.32
N HIS A 106 -1.81 8.47 -6.63
CA HIS A 106 -2.36 7.27 -7.24
C HIS A 106 -1.24 6.25 -7.47
N PHE A 107 -1.42 5.03 -6.95
CA PHE A 107 -0.50 3.91 -7.14
C PHE A 107 -1.20 2.80 -7.90
N GLU A 108 -0.62 2.37 -9.01
CA GLU A 108 -1.07 1.17 -9.72
C GLU A 108 -0.22 -0.02 -9.31
N ILE A 109 -0.87 -1.17 -9.11
CA ILE A 109 -0.19 -2.46 -8.93
C ILE A 109 -0.36 -3.33 -10.18
N ASN A 110 0.69 -4.08 -10.53
CA ASN A 110 0.68 -5.10 -11.57
C ASN A 110 0.12 -4.61 -12.93
N GLY A 111 0.43 -3.36 -13.31
CA GLY A 111 0.02 -2.76 -14.58
C GLY A 111 -1.30 -1.99 -14.56
N GLY A 112 -1.92 -1.84 -13.38
CA GLY A 112 -3.13 -1.06 -13.18
C GLY A 112 -4.43 -1.76 -13.60
N PRO A 113 -5.59 -1.11 -13.35
CA PRO A 113 -6.91 -1.68 -13.63
C PRO A 113 -7.26 -1.77 -15.13
N ILE A 114 -6.60 -0.95 -15.96
CA ILE A 114 -6.84 -0.85 -17.40
C ILE A 114 -5.50 -0.98 -18.12
N LYS A 115 -5.42 -1.88 -19.10
CA LYS A 115 -4.23 -1.98 -19.97
C LYS A 115 -4.01 -0.66 -20.70
N LYS A 116 -2.98 0.08 -20.29
CA LYS A 116 -2.41 1.14 -21.11
C LYS A 116 -1.71 0.46 -22.30
N GLN A 117 -2.30 0.51 -23.50
CA GLN A 117 -1.60 0.04 -24.70
C GLN A 117 -0.29 0.81 -24.86
N LYS A 118 0.84 0.10 -24.94
CA LYS A 118 2.14 0.75 -25.15
C LYS A 118 2.16 1.37 -26.55
N TRP A 119 2.70 2.57 -26.69
CA TRP A 119 2.72 3.31 -27.95
C TRP A 119 3.34 2.52 -29.12
N TYR A 120 4.32 1.66 -28.85
CA TYR A 120 4.93 0.77 -29.85
C TYR A 120 3.96 -0.27 -30.43
N GLN A 121 2.92 -0.68 -29.69
CA GLN A 121 1.88 -1.61 -30.20
C GLN A 121 0.97 -0.95 -31.25
N ARG A 122 1.05 0.38 -31.39
CA ARG A 122 0.33 1.17 -32.40
C ARG A 122 1.19 1.54 -33.61
N ILE A 123 2.50 1.33 -33.58
CA ILE A 123 3.35 1.55 -34.76
C ILE A 123 3.26 0.30 -35.64
N GLN A 124 2.18 0.24 -36.42
CA GLN A 124 2.14 -0.59 -37.62
C GLN A 124 3.02 0.12 -38.66
N VAL A 125 4.22 -0.39 -38.89
CA VAL A 125 4.98 0.00 -40.08
C VAL A 125 4.30 -0.70 -41.24
N GLY A 126 3.47 0.04 -41.98
CA GLY A 126 2.78 -0.44 -43.18
C GLY A 126 3.80 -0.76 -44.28
N GLY A 127 4.34 -1.98 -44.24
CA GLY A 127 4.97 -2.64 -45.39
C GLY A 127 3.87 -3.30 -46.23
N MET A 128 3.94 -3.11 -47.55
CA MET A 128 3.01 -3.65 -48.53
C MET A 128 2.95 -5.18 -48.46
N GLY A 129 1.97 -5.73 -47.74
CA GLY A 129 1.71 -7.17 -47.66
C GLY A 129 1.30 -7.66 -46.27
N GLY A 130 0.05 -7.38 -45.87
CA GLY A 130 -0.64 -8.09 -44.77
C GLY A 130 -0.08 -7.85 -43.36
N THR A 131 -0.84 -7.14 -42.53
CA THR A 131 -0.49 -6.95 -41.12
C THR A 131 -0.92 -8.17 -40.29
N THR A 132 0.00 -9.11 -40.04
CA THR A 132 -0.13 -10.06 -38.92
C THR A 132 0.51 -9.43 -37.68
N PRO A 133 -0.20 -9.35 -36.54
CA PRO A 133 0.40 -8.92 -35.28
C PRO A 133 1.57 -9.84 -34.89
N ILE A 134 2.76 -9.28 -34.64
CA ILE A 134 3.98 -10.04 -34.27
C ILE A 134 3.98 -10.50 -32.79
N ALA A 135 2.96 -10.16 -32.00
CA ALA A 135 2.87 -10.65 -30.62
C ALA A 135 1.90 -11.82 -30.54
N PRO A 136 2.31 -12.98 -29.96
CA PRO A 136 1.34 -13.92 -29.43
C PRO A 136 0.48 -13.14 -28.42
N SER A 137 -0.78 -12.90 -28.78
CA SER A 137 -1.79 -12.59 -27.79
C SER A 137 -1.97 -13.86 -26.99
N ASP A 138 -1.20 -14.01 -25.90
CA ASP A 138 -1.41 -15.09 -24.95
C ASP A 138 -2.86 -15.00 -24.46
N PRO A 139 -3.75 -15.93 -24.86
CA PRO A 139 -5.16 -15.92 -24.45
C PRO A 139 -5.30 -16.19 -22.95
N ASN A 140 -4.22 -16.66 -22.30
CA ASN A 140 -4.14 -17.01 -20.88
C ASN A 140 -3.43 -15.96 -20.02
N ALA A 141 -2.96 -14.85 -20.60
CA ALA A 141 -2.38 -13.75 -19.84
C ALA A 141 -3.47 -12.96 -19.12
N ASN A 142 -3.90 -13.42 -17.93
CA ASN A 142 -4.78 -12.67 -17.04
C ASN A 142 -4.06 -11.39 -16.53
N PRO A 143 -4.38 -10.19 -17.02
CA PRO A 143 -3.56 -9.00 -16.82
C PRO A 143 -4.33 -8.02 -15.94
N ARG A 144 -4.63 -8.43 -14.70
CA ARG A 144 -5.60 -7.73 -13.86
C ARG A 144 -4.93 -7.13 -12.63
N GLY A 145 -4.19 -6.06 -12.87
CA GLY A 145 -3.74 -5.16 -11.81
C GLY A 145 -4.90 -4.40 -11.17
N SER A 146 -4.57 -3.54 -10.22
CA SER A 146 -5.52 -2.67 -9.52
C SER A 146 -4.81 -1.39 -9.11
N TYR A 147 -5.44 -0.57 -8.28
CA TYR A 147 -4.84 0.66 -7.79
C TYR A 147 -5.30 1.02 -6.39
N VAL A 148 -4.53 1.90 -5.73
CA VAL A 148 -4.94 2.62 -4.53
C VAL A 148 -4.68 4.11 -4.70
N ASP A 149 -5.66 4.93 -4.36
CA ASP A 149 -5.51 6.37 -4.19
C ASP A 149 -5.24 6.69 -2.72
N LEU A 150 -4.07 7.25 -2.39
CA LEU A 150 -3.82 7.88 -1.09
C LEU A 150 -4.29 9.34 -1.15
N VAL A 151 -5.40 9.64 -0.48
CA VAL A 151 -6.09 10.94 -0.57
C VAL A 151 -5.77 11.81 0.64
N PHE A 152 -5.45 13.08 0.37
CA PHE A 152 -5.21 14.14 1.34
C PHE A 152 -6.37 15.15 1.30
N ASN A 153 -6.54 15.92 2.37
CA ASN A 153 -7.68 16.83 2.50
C ASN A 153 -7.62 18.05 1.58
N HIS A 154 -6.43 18.59 1.34
CA HIS A 154 -6.27 19.84 0.57
C HIS A 154 -5.28 19.65 -0.56
N TYR A 155 -4.10 19.16 -0.23
CA TYR A 155 -3.05 18.92 -1.19
C TYR A 155 -2.11 17.81 -0.71
N VAL A 156 -1.30 17.26 -1.61
CA VAL A 156 -0.22 16.33 -1.24
C VAL A 156 0.88 17.10 -0.49
N PRO A 157 1.16 16.79 0.79
CA PRO A 157 2.17 17.51 1.55
C PRO A 157 3.59 17.13 1.09
N ASP A 158 4.57 17.94 1.47
CA ASP A 158 5.97 17.63 1.32
C ASP A 158 6.39 16.56 2.34
N LEU A 159 6.69 15.36 1.86
CA LEU A 159 6.93 14.20 2.70
C LEU A 159 8.00 13.28 2.09
N THR A 160 8.76 12.61 2.95
CA THR A 160 9.84 11.70 2.56
C THR A 160 9.29 10.36 2.07
N PRO A 161 10.07 9.57 1.30
CA PRO A 161 9.68 8.23 0.90
C PRO A 161 9.29 7.33 2.08
N GLN A 162 10.03 7.43 3.20
CA GLN A 162 9.75 6.67 4.42
C GLN A 162 8.40 7.07 5.04
N GLN A 163 8.09 8.37 5.10
CA GLN A 163 6.78 8.84 5.56
C GLN A 163 5.66 8.32 4.66
N LEU A 164 5.85 8.33 3.33
CA LEU A 164 4.87 7.78 2.39
C LEU A 164 4.64 6.28 2.60
N LYS A 165 5.70 5.50 2.80
CA LYS A 165 5.60 4.06 3.11
C LYS A 165 4.80 3.81 4.37
N THR A 166 5.01 4.62 5.42
CA THR A 166 4.24 4.55 6.66
C THR A 166 2.76 4.81 6.41
N LEU A 167 2.42 5.84 5.62
CA LEU A 167 1.03 6.15 5.26
C LEU A 167 0.38 5.00 4.49
N LEU A 168 1.13 4.30 3.63
CA LEU A 168 0.63 3.18 2.82
C LEU A 168 0.56 1.84 3.57
N ARG A 169 1.02 1.77 4.83
CA ARG A 169 1.00 0.53 5.61
C ARG A 169 -0.36 -0.16 5.69
N PRO A 170 -1.52 0.50 5.71
CA PRO A 170 -2.80 -0.21 5.70
C PRO A 170 -3.03 -1.09 4.46
N VAL A 171 -2.35 -0.83 3.34
CA VAL A 171 -2.54 -1.56 2.07
C VAL A 171 -1.31 -2.34 1.62
N PHE A 172 -0.11 -1.86 1.95
CA PHE A 172 1.16 -2.46 1.52
C PHE A 172 2.10 -2.72 2.69
N ASP A 173 2.87 -3.80 2.59
CA ASP A 173 4.06 -4.06 3.38
C ASP A 173 5.30 -3.92 2.48
N PHE A 174 6.23 -3.05 2.89
CA PHE A 174 7.46 -2.76 2.17
C PHE A 174 8.70 -3.42 2.79
N ASP A 175 8.57 -4.06 3.96
CA ASP A 175 9.71 -4.65 4.68
C ASP A 175 9.80 -6.17 4.51
N ALA A 176 8.77 -6.76 3.92
CA ALA A 176 8.76 -8.18 3.63
C ALA A 176 9.82 -8.50 2.56
N LYS A 177 10.87 -9.21 3.00
CA LYS A 177 11.99 -9.67 2.17
C LYS A 177 11.46 -10.48 1.00
N SER A 178 12.01 -10.25 -0.19
CA SER A 178 11.65 -11.08 -1.35
C SER A 178 12.05 -12.55 -1.09
N ALA A 179 11.32 -13.50 -1.69
CA ALA A 179 11.65 -14.93 -1.56
C ALA A 179 13.10 -15.25 -1.97
N VAL A 180 13.65 -14.47 -2.91
CA VAL A 180 15.06 -14.57 -3.34
C VAL A 180 16.00 -14.06 -2.25
N GLU A 181 15.74 -12.93 -1.63
CA GLU A 181 16.54 -12.42 -0.50
C GLU A 181 16.47 -13.36 0.71
N ALA A 182 15.28 -13.89 1.04
CA ALA A 182 15.12 -14.87 2.09
C ALA A 182 15.91 -16.17 1.80
N TYR A 183 15.93 -16.62 0.54
CA TYR A 183 16.74 -17.75 0.10
C TYR A 183 18.25 -17.47 0.18
N LEU A 184 18.70 -16.31 -0.31
CA LEU A 184 20.10 -15.90 -0.27
C LEU A 184 20.60 -15.75 1.17
N GLU A 185 19.80 -15.14 2.04
CA GLU A 185 20.07 -15.06 3.48
C GLU A 185 20.15 -16.45 4.11
N THR A 186 19.18 -17.34 3.86
CA THR A 186 19.19 -18.72 4.39
C THR A 186 20.46 -19.47 3.96
N ARG A 187 20.86 -19.34 2.69
CA ARG A 187 22.07 -19.99 2.16
C ARG A 187 23.36 -19.35 2.69
N MET A 188 23.40 -18.05 2.93
CA MET A 188 24.56 -17.37 3.51
C MET A 188 24.68 -17.65 5.02
N GLN A 189 23.58 -17.63 5.77
CA GLN A 189 23.52 -18.00 7.19
C GLN A 189 24.02 -19.43 7.41
N SER A 190 23.61 -20.36 6.53
CA SER A 190 24.07 -21.76 6.55
C SER A 190 25.58 -21.89 6.29
N ARG A 191 26.17 -20.97 5.52
CA ARG A 191 27.61 -20.97 5.19
C ARG A 191 28.46 -20.42 6.34
N THR A 192 27.94 -19.48 7.12
CA THR A 192 28.63 -18.90 8.27
C THR A 192 28.69 -19.89 9.45
N ILE A 193 27.67 -20.73 9.63
CA ILE A 193 27.64 -21.71 10.72
C ILE A 193 28.69 -22.83 10.52
N VAL A 194 29.01 -23.17 9.27
CA VAL A 194 30.01 -24.21 8.96
C VAL A 194 31.46 -23.72 9.16
N SER A 195 31.71 -22.40 9.22
CA SER A 195 33.07 -21.87 9.39
C SER A 195 33.55 -21.72 10.85
N TRP A 196 32.77 -22.17 11.83
CA TRP A 196 33.11 -22.14 13.27
C TRP A 196 33.24 -23.54 13.90
N SER A 197 33.37 -24.59 13.07
CA SER A 197 33.62 -25.97 13.51
C SER A 197 34.95 -26.54 12.98
N GLY A 198 35.91 -25.67 12.66
CA GLY A 198 37.27 -26.05 12.27
C GLY A 198 38.28 -25.64 13.32
#